data_AF-W6ZI64-F1
#
_entry.id   AF-W6ZI64-F1
#
_cell.length_a   1.000
_cell.length_b   1.000
_cell.length_c   1.000
_cell.angle_alpha   90.00
_cell.angle_beta   90.00
_cell.angle_gamma   90.00
#
_symmetry.space_group_name_H-M   'P 1'
#
loop_
_entity.id
_entity.type
_entity.pdbx_description
1 polymer ?
#
loop_
_entity_poly.entity_id
_entity_poly.type
_entity_poly.pdbx_seq_one_letter_code
_entity_poly.pdbx_strand_id
1 'polypeptide(L)'
;MFLMDLFRPYVDSKRSHGFQSRHPSFATPETICAASTKQLKGLIIECVSQHDITSRGCIWHPAVLYTANALLTDTAYSDWQFFYVLCINCYARLYDRFEFAEGAVRSLLAIAVDHGAISKDNAALVFKFLLEEMKFRQSSTKHTSLWTADLNLAMHDREAAATAALASRFEEITIFDEFTEGAIAI
;
A
#
# COMPACT_ATOMS: atom_id res chain seq x y z
N MET A 1 -14.54 7.19 -1.10
CA MET A 1 -13.96 8.54 -1.09
C MET A 1 -13.62 8.89 0.35
N PHE A 2 -12.34 9.05 0.65
CA PHE A 2 -11.85 9.48 1.97
C PHE A 2 -11.55 10.98 1.94
N LEU A 3 -11.54 11.61 3.11
CA LEU A 3 -11.16 13.03 3.26
C LEU A 3 -9.83 13.34 2.57
N MET A 4 -8.89 12.38 2.59
CA MET A 4 -7.59 12.49 1.96
C MET A 4 -7.65 12.69 0.44
N ASP A 5 -8.66 12.16 -0.26
CA ASP A 5 -8.79 12.37 -1.72
C ASP A 5 -9.08 13.82 -2.07
N LEU A 6 -9.81 14.54 -1.20
CA LEU A 6 -10.13 15.94 -1.39
C LEU A 6 -8.88 16.83 -1.33
N PHE A 7 -7.92 16.44 -0.49
CA PHE A 7 -6.71 17.22 -0.22
C PHE A 7 -5.48 16.75 -1.00
N ARG A 8 -5.47 15.52 -1.51
CA ARG A 8 -4.34 14.94 -2.26
C ARG A 8 -3.80 15.85 -3.39
N PRO A 9 -4.62 16.55 -4.20
CA PRO A 9 -4.11 17.46 -5.22
C PRO A 9 -3.28 18.64 -4.69
N TYR A 10 -3.43 18.97 -3.41
CA TYR A 10 -2.88 20.17 -2.78
C TYR A 10 -1.71 19.89 -1.82
N VAL A 11 -1.39 18.61 -1.57
CA VAL A 11 -0.28 18.15 -0.71
C VAL A 11 1.09 18.37 -1.36
N ASP A 12 1.14 18.44 -2.70
CA ASP A 12 2.38 18.77 -3.41
C ASP A 12 2.53 20.29 -3.56
N SER A 13 3.58 20.84 -2.93
CA SER A 13 3.89 22.27 -2.81
C SER A 13 3.85 23.07 -4.12
N LYS A 14 4.04 22.40 -5.27
CA LYS A 14 3.94 23.01 -6.61
C LYS A 14 2.50 23.35 -7.03
N ARG A 15 1.49 22.82 -6.33
CA ARG A 15 0.06 22.98 -6.62
C ARG A 15 -0.75 23.61 -5.48
N SER A 16 -0.11 23.96 -4.35
CA SER A 16 -0.79 24.52 -3.17
C SER A 16 -1.33 25.95 -3.36
N HIS A 17 -1.34 26.48 -4.60
CA HIS A 17 -1.95 27.76 -4.92
C HIS A 17 -3.48 27.67 -4.77
N GLY A 18 -4.00 28.20 -3.65
CA GLY A 18 -5.45 28.40 -3.46
C GLY A 18 -6.05 27.76 -2.22
N PHE A 19 -5.31 26.98 -1.43
CA PHE A 19 -5.85 26.45 -0.17
C PHE A 19 -5.91 27.54 0.90
N GLN A 20 -7.13 27.86 1.36
CA GLN A 20 -7.36 28.79 2.46
C GLN A 20 -8.18 28.08 3.55
N SER A 21 -7.54 27.79 4.68
CA SER A 21 -8.23 27.29 5.86
C SER A 21 -8.56 28.43 6.80
N ARG A 22 -9.80 28.42 7.33
CA ARG A 22 -10.22 29.35 8.40
C ARG A 22 -9.89 28.85 9.80
N HIS A 23 -9.36 27.63 9.93
CA HIS A 23 -9.08 26.99 11.23
C HIS A 23 -7.57 26.87 11.46
N PRO A 24 -7.03 27.40 12.58
CA PRO A 24 -5.58 27.47 12.81
C PRO A 24 -4.89 26.09 12.88
N SER A 25 -5.58 25.05 13.37
CA SER A 25 -5.02 23.68 13.45
C SER A 25 -5.03 22.91 12.12
N PHE A 26 -5.72 23.41 11.09
CA PHE A 26 -5.79 22.78 9.77
C PHE A 26 -5.33 23.77 8.71
N ALA A 27 -4.24 24.48 9.00
CA ALA A 27 -3.74 25.56 8.17
C ALA A 27 -3.33 25.07 6.77
N THR A 28 -2.92 23.80 6.64
CA THR A 28 -2.46 23.25 5.37
C THR A 28 -3.04 21.86 5.05
N PRO A 29 -3.14 21.49 3.76
CA PRO A 29 -3.62 20.17 3.32
C PRO A 29 -2.78 19.02 3.89
N GLU A 30 -1.47 19.22 4.05
CA GLU A 30 -0.54 18.24 4.63
C GLU A 30 -0.90 17.95 6.08
N THR A 31 -1.25 18.98 6.86
CA THR A 31 -1.68 18.82 8.26
C THR A 31 -2.95 17.97 8.35
N ILE A 32 -3.90 18.17 7.43
CA ILE A 32 -5.15 17.40 7.37
C ILE A 32 -4.87 15.94 7.01
N CYS A 33 -4.02 15.70 6.01
CA CYS A 33 -3.61 14.36 5.59
C CYS A 33 -2.84 13.62 6.68
N ALA A 34 -1.94 14.30 7.39
CA ALA A 34 -1.21 13.74 8.53
C ALA A 34 -2.14 13.37 9.69
N ALA A 35 -3.08 14.26 10.04
CA ALA A 35 -4.08 13.99 11.08
C ALA A 35 -4.99 12.81 10.70
N SER A 36 -5.42 12.74 9.44
CA SER A 36 -6.23 11.63 8.91
C SER A 36 -5.46 10.32 8.95
N THR A 37 -4.19 10.32 8.53
CA THR A 37 -3.31 9.14 8.58
C THR A 37 -3.14 8.65 10.02
N LYS A 38 -2.95 9.57 10.97
CA LYS A 38 -2.87 9.23 12.41
C LYS A 38 -4.16 8.56 12.91
N GLN A 39 -5.32 9.05 12.50
CA GLN A 39 -6.61 8.43 12.87
C GLN A 39 -6.76 7.03 12.26
N LEU A 40 -6.42 6.86 10.97
CA LEU A 40 -6.48 5.57 10.30
C LEU A 40 -5.53 4.54 10.94
N LYS A 41 -4.31 4.94 11.31
CA LYS A 41 -3.38 4.09 12.09
C LYS A 41 -4.05 3.56 13.37
N GLY A 42 -4.71 4.43 14.12
CA GLY A 42 -5.45 4.04 15.33
C GLY A 42 -6.58 3.05 15.05
N LEU A 43 -7.38 3.31 14.01
CA LEU A 43 -8.47 2.43 13.58
C LEU A 43 -7.97 1.05 13.14
N ILE A 44 -6.84 0.98 12.43
CA ILE A 44 -6.23 -0.30 12.03
C ILE A 44 -5.83 -1.09 13.27
N ILE A 45 -5.17 -0.46 14.24
CA ILE A 45 -4.78 -1.12 15.50
C ILE A 45 -6.00 -1.64 16.26
N GLU A 46 -7.04 -0.84 16.40
CA GLU A 46 -8.29 -1.26 17.04
C GLU A 46 -8.95 -2.43 16.29
N CYS A 47 -8.96 -2.35 14.95
CA CYS A 47 -9.53 -3.40 14.11
C CYS A 47 -8.78 -4.73 14.26
N VAL A 48 -7.45 -4.73 14.17
CA VAL A 48 -6.65 -5.97 14.23
C VAL A 48 -6.55 -6.56 15.65
N SER A 49 -6.68 -5.73 16.68
CA SER A 49 -6.54 -6.17 18.09
C SER A 49 -7.84 -6.71 18.68
N GLN A 50 -8.97 -6.11 18.33
CA GLN A 50 -10.27 -6.47 18.92
C GLN A 50 -11.08 -7.42 18.05
N HIS A 51 -10.73 -7.58 16.78
CA HIS A 51 -11.56 -8.29 15.82
C HIS A 51 -10.76 -9.21 14.91
N ASP A 52 -11.34 -10.36 14.57
CA ASP A 52 -10.81 -11.18 13.49
C ASP A 52 -11.07 -10.44 12.16
N ILE A 53 -10.00 -9.90 11.59
CA ILE A 53 -10.02 -9.14 10.35
C ILE A 53 -10.58 -9.93 9.16
N THR A 54 -10.61 -11.27 9.27
CA THR A 54 -11.16 -12.18 8.27
C THR A 54 -12.69 -12.38 8.38
N SER A 55 -13.32 -11.92 9.47
CA SER A 55 -14.73 -12.21 9.81
C SER A 55 -15.74 -11.14 9.38
N ARG A 56 -15.31 -9.89 9.15
CA ARG A 56 -16.19 -8.72 8.94
C ARG A 56 -16.32 -8.26 7.48
N GLY A 57 -15.89 -9.09 6.53
CA GLY A 57 -15.73 -8.66 5.14
C GLY A 57 -14.67 -7.56 4.99
N CYS A 58 -14.29 -7.24 3.76
CA CYS A 58 -13.16 -6.35 3.47
C CYS A 58 -13.50 -4.86 3.62
N ILE A 59 -14.38 -4.49 4.56
CA ILE A 59 -14.84 -3.10 4.78
C ILE A 59 -13.68 -2.21 5.27
N TRP A 60 -12.68 -2.80 5.93
CA TRP A 60 -11.47 -2.13 6.40
C TRP A 60 -10.43 -1.87 5.32
N HIS A 61 -10.55 -2.51 4.14
CA HIS A 61 -9.58 -2.41 3.04
C HIS A 61 -9.19 -0.96 2.72
N PRO A 62 -10.13 0.01 2.61
CA PRO A 62 -9.74 1.38 2.33
C PRO A 62 -8.91 2.03 3.43
N ALA A 63 -9.16 1.75 4.72
CA ALA A 63 -8.34 2.30 5.80
C ALA A 63 -6.89 1.83 5.69
N VAL A 64 -6.68 0.55 5.40
CA VAL A 64 -5.36 -0.06 5.20
C VAL A 64 -4.68 0.51 3.94
N LEU A 65 -5.42 0.58 2.82
CA LEU A 65 -4.89 1.11 1.56
C LEU A 65 -4.43 2.56 1.66
N TYR A 66 -5.25 3.43 2.24
CA TYR A 66 -4.93 4.85 2.39
C TYR A 66 -3.77 5.07 3.36
N THR A 67 -3.71 4.29 4.44
CA THR A 67 -2.59 4.35 5.39
C THR A 67 -1.29 3.93 4.72
N ALA A 68 -1.28 2.81 4.01
CA ALA A 68 -0.07 2.35 3.31
C ALA A 68 0.43 3.36 2.27
N ASN A 69 -0.46 3.91 1.44
CA ASN A 69 -0.10 4.94 0.45
C ASN A 69 0.50 6.19 1.11
N ALA A 70 -0.09 6.65 2.22
CA ALA A 70 0.43 7.82 2.94
C ALA A 70 1.83 7.57 3.52
N LEU A 71 2.06 6.39 4.11
CA LEU A 71 3.34 5.99 4.67
C LEU A 71 4.46 5.87 3.63
N LEU A 72 4.11 5.41 2.42
CA LEU A 72 5.07 5.30 1.32
C LEU A 72 5.36 6.66 0.66
N THR A 73 4.48 7.65 0.84
CA THR A 73 4.70 9.01 0.35
C THR A 73 5.60 9.81 1.28
N ASP A 74 5.48 9.59 2.59
CA ASP A 74 6.26 10.28 3.62
C ASP A 74 6.82 9.27 4.62
N THR A 75 8.06 8.82 4.35
CA THR A 75 8.82 7.91 5.21
C THR A 75 9.58 8.64 6.32
N ALA A 76 9.35 9.95 6.52
CA ALA A 76 10.01 10.72 7.59
C ALA A 76 9.50 10.35 8.99
N TYR A 77 8.31 9.75 9.10
CA TYR A 77 7.74 9.32 10.38
C TYR A 77 8.47 8.09 10.92
N SER A 78 9.01 8.15 12.13
CA SER A 78 9.78 7.03 12.72
C SER A 78 9.03 5.69 12.82
N ASP A 79 7.69 5.70 12.75
CA ASP A 79 6.81 4.54 12.87
C ASP A 79 6.36 3.97 11.50
N TRP A 80 6.81 4.53 10.37
CA TRP A 80 6.27 4.20 9.06
C TRP A 80 6.41 2.72 8.72
N GLN A 81 7.58 2.12 9.02
CA GLN A 81 7.88 0.72 8.74
C GLN A 81 6.93 -0.22 9.48
N PHE A 82 6.69 0.04 10.77
CA PHE A 82 5.79 -0.75 11.59
C PHE A 82 4.38 -0.77 10.99
N PHE A 83 3.83 0.41 10.70
CA PHE A 83 2.48 0.50 10.15
C PHE A 83 2.38 -0.02 8.71
N TYR A 84 3.43 0.13 7.90
CA TYR A 84 3.48 -0.42 6.55
C TYR A 84 3.44 -1.96 6.58
N VAL A 85 4.30 -2.58 7.40
CA VAL A 85 4.31 -4.04 7.60
C VAL A 85 2.98 -4.52 8.17
N LEU A 86 2.38 -3.78 9.11
CA LEU A 86 1.05 -4.08 9.64
C LEU A 86 -0.01 -4.07 8.53
N CYS A 87 0.01 -3.08 7.63
CA CYS A 87 -0.92 -2.99 6.51
C CYS A 87 -0.77 -4.17 5.54
N ILE A 88 0.46 -4.56 5.20
CA ILE A 88 0.72 -5.75 4.37
C ILE A 88 0.19 -7.00 5.06
N ASN A 89 0.47 -7.18 6.35
CA ASN A 89 -0.01 -8.32 7.13
C ASN A 89 -1.53 -8.40 7.18
N CYS A 90 -2.23 -7.25 7.21
CA CYS A 90 -3.70 -7.23 7.13
C CYS A 90 -4.19 -7.87 5.84
N TYR A 91 -3.60 -7.55 4.70
CA TYR A 91 -3.93 -8.21 3.42
C TYR A 91 -3.47 -9.66 3.39
N ALA A 92 -2.30 -9.95 3.94
CA ALA A 92 -1.76 -11.31 3.92
C ALA A 92 -2.69 -12.31 4.60
N ARG A 93 -3.28 -11.90 5.73
CA ARG A 93 -4.28 -12.67 6.47
C ARG A 93 -5.60 -12.90 5.72
N LEU A 94 -5.84 -12.22 4.62
CA LEU A 94 -7.03 -12.41 3.77
C LEU A 94 -6.83 -13.40 2.63
N TYR A 95 -5.59 -13.85 2.40
CA TYR A 95 -5.23 -14.61 1.21
C TYR A 95 -6.07 -15.88 1.03
N ASP A 96 -6.43 -16.55 2.12
CA ASP A 96 -7.24 -17.78 2.11
C ASP A 96 -8.72 -17.55 1.72
N ARG A 97 -9.21 -16.30 1.82
CA ARG A 97 -10.63 -15.96 1.63
C ARG A 97 -10.90 -15.00 0.48
N PHE A 98 -9.94 -14.17 0.08
CA PHE A 98 -10.16 -13.10 -0.88
C PHE A 98 -9.06 -13.01 -1.93
N GLU A 99 -9.44 -13.22 -3.19
CA GLU A 99 -8.53 -13.21 -4.36
C GLU A 99 -7.77 -11.89 -4.53
N PHE A 100 -8.35 -10.75 -4.14
CA PHE A 100 -7.69 -9.46 -4.29
C PHE A 100 -6.53 -9.23 -3.31
N ALA A 101 -6.40 -10.06 -2.27
CA ALA A 101 -5.40 -9.88 -1.23
C ALA A 101 -3.97 -9.97 -1.77
N GLU A 102 -3.70 -10.94 -2.64
CA GLU A 102 -2.39 -11.08 -3.28
C GLU A 102 -2.05 -9.85 -4.13
N GLY A 103 -3.00 -9.42 -4.96
CA GLY A 103 -2.86 -8.21 -5.78
C GLY A 103 -2.58 -6.97 -4.92
N ALA A 104 -3.22 -6.85 -3.75
CA ALA A 104 -2.95 -5.77 -2.81
C ALA A 104 -1.52 -5.82 -2.27
N VAL A 105 -1.04 -6.99 -1.82
CA VAL A 105 0.33 -7.17 -1.31
C VAL A 105 1.35 -6.83 -2.38
N ARG A 106 1.24 -7.43 -3.58
CA ARG A 106 2.15 -7.17 -4.70
C ARG A 106 2.16 -5.69 -5.09
N SER A 107 0.98 -5.06 -5.16
CA SER A 107 0.88 -3.65 -5.50
C SER A 107 1.58 -2.75 -4.48
N LEU A 108 1.34 -2.98 -3.19
CA LEU A 108 2.00 -2.19 -2.13
C LEU A 108 3.51 -2.34 -2.15
N LEU A 109 4.01 -3.56 -2.41
CA LEU A 109 5.45 -3.81 -2.53
C LEU A 109 6.05 -3.11 -3.76
N ALA A 110 5.37 -3.13 -4.92
CA ALA A 110 5.80 -2.36 -6.09
C ALA A 110 5.87 -0.86 -5.80
N ILE A 111 4.81 -0.28 -5.21
CA ILE A 111 4.78 1.14 -4.84
C ILE A 111 5.94 1.47 -3.89
N ALA A 112 6.20 0.62 -2.90
CA ALA A 112 7.28 0.86 -1.94
C ALA A 112 8.68 0.81 -2.57
N VAL A 113 8.88 -0.05 -3.57
CA VAL A 113 10.12 -0.09 -4.36
C VAL A 113 10.24 1.15 -5.24
N ASP A 114 9.19 1.52 -5.97
CA ASP A 114 9.20 2.66 -6.89
C ASP A 114 9.37 3.99 -6.13
N HIS A 115 8.88 4.09 -4.89
CA HIS A 115 9.12 5.22 -3.99
C HIS A 115 10.48 5.18 -3.27
N GLY A 116 11.26 4.11 -3.46
CA GLY A 116 12.55 3.93 -2.77
C GLY A 116 12.46 3.69 -1.27
N ALA A 117 11.27 3.34 -0.75
CA ALA A 117 11.05 3.05 0.67
C ALA A 117 11.70 1.72 1.08
N ILE A 118 11.76 0.74 0.17
CA ILE A 118 12.45 -0.55 0.34
C ILE A 118 13.24 -0.91 -0.93
N SER A 119 14.28 -1.75 -0.80
CA SER A 119 14.98 -2.32 -1.96
C SER A 119 14.14 -3.42 -2.64
N LYS A 120 14.50 -3.74 -3.88
CA LYS A 120 13.90 -4.86 -4.64
C LYS A 120 14.04 -6.18 -3.90
N ASP A 121 15.24 -6.49 -3.42
CA ASP A 121 15.57 -7.72 -2.70
C ASP A 121 14.76 -7.85 -1.41
N ASN A 122 14.61 -6.74 -0.67
CA ASN A 122 13.79 -6.73 0.54
C ASN A 122 12.31 -6.93 0.21
N ALA A 123 11.82 -6.35 -0.88
CA ALA A 123 10.44 -6.54 -1.32
C ALA A 123 10.17 -8.00 -1.73
N ALA A 124 11.11 -8.62 -2.46
CA ALA A 124 11.04 -10.03 -2.84
C ALA A 124 11.07 -10.95 -1.61
N LEU A 125 11.97 -10.69 -0.65
CA LEU A 125 12.07 -11.45 0.60
C LEU A 125 10.80 -11.34 1.44
N VAL A 126 10.23 -10.13 1.58
CA VAL A 126 8.95 -9.93 2.29
C VAL A 126 7.83 -10.69 1.60
N PHE A 127 7.74 -10.64 0.27
CA PHE A 127 6.71 -11.38 -0.47
C PHE A 127 6.83 -12.89 -0.27
N LYS A 128 8.05 -13.43 -0.36
CA LYS A 128 8.32 -14.85 -0.14
C LYS A 128 7.95 -15.30 1.28
N PHE A 129 8.34 -14.51 2.30
CA PHE A 129 8.01 -14.79 3.69
C PHE A 129 6.49 -14.88 3.89
N LEU A 130 5.75 -13.93 3.31
CA LEU A 130 4.29 -13.91 3.38
C LEU A 130 3.65 -15.08 2.63
N LEU A 131 4.15 -15.44 1.44
CA LEU A 131 3.69 -16.63 0.70
C LEU A 131 3.88 -17.92 1.48
N GLU A 132 4.99 -18.05 2.22
CA GLU A 132 5.26 -19.22 3.05
C GLU A 132 4.27 -19.36 4.22
N GLU A 133 3.77 -18.23 4.74
CA GLU A 133 2.67 -18.21 5.73
C GLU A 133 1.29 -18.46 5.09
N MET A 134 1.13 -18.20 3.79
CA MET A 134 -0.13 -18.28 3.02
C MET A 134 -0.49 -19.65 2.43
N LYS A 135 0.21 -20.74 2.79
CA LYS A 135 0.21 -22.10 2.16
C LYS A 135 -1.14 -22.84 1.95
N PHE A 136 -2.30 -22.19 2.07
CA PHE A 136 -3.62 -22.82 1.98
C PHE A 136 -4.37 -22.69 0.64
N ARG A 137 -3.87 -21.98 -0.38
CA ARG A 137 -4.46 -22.05 -1.74
C ARG A 137 -3.43 -22.24 -2.84
N GLN A 138 -3.65 -23.27 -3.65
CA GLN A 138 -3.08 -23.35 -5.00
C GLN A 138 -3.65 -22.19 -5.82
N SER A 139 -2.73 -21.42 -6.40
CA SER A 139 -2.97 -20.40 -7.42
C SER A 139 -4.10 -20.80 -8.35
N SER A 140 -5.16 -19.99 -8.38
CA SER A 140 -6.09 -19.98 -9.49
C SER A 140 -6.53 -18.56 -9.75
N THR A 141 -6.42 -18.21 -11.04
CA THR A 141 -6.94 -17.06 -11.77
C THR A 141 -6.13 -15.77 -11.77
N LYS A 142 -5.82 -15.33 -13.00
CA LYS A 142 -5.24 -14.04 -13.35
C LYS A 142 -5.90 -12.95 -12.51
N HIS A 143 -5.09 -12.15 -11.82
CA HIS A 143 -5.55 -11.04 -10.99
C HIS A 143 -6.42 -10.06 -11.79
N THR A 144 -7.73 -10.30 -11.82
CA THR A 144 -8.73 -9.48 -12.55
C THR A 144 -9.20 -8.25 -11.77
N SER A 145 -8.67 -8.06 -10.57
CA SER A 145 -8.93 -6.90 -9.75
C SER A 145 -8.34 -5.65 -10.41
N LEU A 146 -9.20 -4.71 -10.82
CA LEU A 146 -8.86 -3.44 -11.48
C LEU A 146 -9.07 -2.23 -10.55
N TRP A 147 -9.03 -2.41 -9.23
CA TRP A 147 -9.13 -1.26 -8.32
C TRP A 147 -7.80 -0.52 -8.22
N THR A 148 -7.90 0.75 -7.84
CA THR A 148 -6.75 1.67 -7.75
C THR A 148 -5.96 1.41 -6.48
N ALA A 149 -4.72 0.92 -6.61
CA ALA A 149 -3.85 0.66 -5.45
C ALA A 149 -2.88 1.80 -5.16
N ASP A 150 -2.34 2.46 -6.19
CA ASP A 150 -1.54 3.67 -5.99
C ASP A 150 -2.45 4.91 -6.10
N LEU A 151 -2.79 5.47 -4.95
CA LEU A 151 -3.73 6.56 -4.87
C LEU A 151 -3.13 7.91 -5.31
N ASN A 152 -1.80 8.02 -5.36
CA ASN A 152 -1.10 9.21 -5.83
C ASN A 152 -0.92 9.15 -7.34
N LEU A 153 -0.43 8.03 -7.87
CA LEU A 153 -0.27 7.82 -9.30
C LEU A 153 -1.62 7.95 -10.03
N ALA A 154 -2.72 7.51 -9.41
CA ALA A 154 -4.06 7.62 -9.97
C ALA A 154 -4.53 9.05 -10.27
N MET A 155 -3.88 10.06 -9.70
CA MET A 155 -4.15 11.47 -10.01
C MET A 155 -3.70 11.85 -11.42
N HIS A 156 -2.80 11.06 -12.02
CA HIS A 156 -2.16 11.36 -13.31
C HIS A 156 -2.28 10.21 -14.30
N ASP A 157 -2.23 8.97 -13.81
CA ASP A 157 -2.33 7.75 -14.61
C ASP A 157 -3.11 6.68 -13.82
N ARG A 158 -4.40 6.56 -14.11
CA ARG A 158 -5.27 5.58 -13.44
C ARG A 158 -4.96 4.15 -13.87
N GLU A 159 -4.49 3.96 -15.09
CA GLU A 159 -4.21 2.63 -15.63
C GLU A 159 -2.97 2.04 -14.96
N ALA A 160 -1.89 2.83 -14.88
CA ALA A 160 -0.67 2.44 -14.18
C ALA A 160 -0.90 2.27 -12.66
N ALA A 161 -1.83 3.03 -12.07
CA ALA A 161 -2.17 2.94 -10.65
C ALA A 161 -3.05 1.73 -10.27
N ALA A 162 -3.57 0.98 -11.25
CA ALA A 162 -4.44 -0.15 -11.00
C ALA A 162 -3.67 -1.34 -10.44
N THR A 163 -4.32 -2.16 -9.60
CA THR A 163 -3.72 -3.36 -9.01
C THR A 163 -3.15 -4.33 -10.04
N ALA A 164 -3.77 -4.45 -11.22
CA ALA A 164 -3.27 -5.33 -12.28
C ALA A 164 -1.91 -4.86 -12.80
N ALA A 165 -1.77 -3.56 -13.11
CA ALA A 165 -0.53 -2.97 -13.59
C ALA A 165 0.58 -3.06 -12.54
N LEU A 166 0.25 -2.73 -11.28
CA LEU A 166 1.21 -2.78 -10.18
C LEU A 166 1.61 -4.22 -9.79
N ALA A 167 0.70 -5.19 -9.90
CA ALA A 167 1.04 -6.59 -9.70
C ALA A 167 2.00 -7.11 -10.77
N SER A 168 1.78 -6.77 -12.06
CA SER A 168 2.73 -7.08 -13.13
C SER A 168 4.06 -6.35 -12.95
N ARG A 169 4.02 -5.09 -12.50
CA ARG A 169 5.23 -4.33 -12.15
C ARG A 169 6.03 -5.03 -11.04
N PHE A 170 5.36 -5.58 -10.03
CA PHE A 170 6.02 -6.34 -8.99
C PHE A 170 6.63 -7.64 -9.53
N GLU A 171 5.94 -8.36 -10.41
CA GLU A 171 6.49 -9.55 -11.07
C GLU A 171 7.80 -9.20 -11.79
N GLU A 172 7.84 -8.11 -12.56
CA GLU A 172 9.07 -7.61 -13.18
C GLU A 172 10.17 -7.35 -12.15
N ILE A 173 9.86 -6.67 -11.03
CA ILE A 173 10.81 -6.41 -9.94
C ILE A 173 11.45 -7.71 -9.45
N THR A 174 10.65 -8.76 -9.26
CA THR A 174 11.11 -10.05 -8.72
C THR A 174 11.78 -10.97 -9.75
N ILE A 175 11.44 -10.87 -11.04
CA ILE A 175 12.05 -11.67 -12.11
C ILE A 175 13.53 -11.35 -12.30
N PHE A 176 13.95 -10.10 -12.03
CA PHE A 176 15.36 -9.70 -12.21
C PHE A 176 16.33 -10.32 -11.18
N ASP A 177 15.86 -10.79 -10.02
CA ASP A 177 16.71 -11.41 -9.00
C ASP A 177 17.09 -12.87 -9.35
N GLU A 178 16.21 -13.62 -10.03
CA GLU A 178 16.49 -15.01 -10.43
C GLU A 178 17.62 -15.12 -11.46
N PHE A 179 17.95 -14.05 -12.19
CA PHE A 179 18.99 -14.06 -13.22
C PHE A 179 20.38 -13.59 -12.75
N THR A 180 20.50 -12.99 -11.57
CA THR A 180 21.79 -12.51 -11.03
C THR A 180 22.49 -13.49 -10.10
N GLU A 181 21.80 -14.46 -9.51
CA GLU A 181 22.43 -15.54 -8.73
C GLU A 181 23.06 -16.64 -9.61
N GLY A 182 22.67 -16.74 -10.89
CA GLY A 182 23.22 -17.71 -11.83
C GLY A 182 24.46 -17.26 -12.63
N ALA A 183 24.87 -15.99 -12.50
CA ALA A 183 25.92 -15.39 -13.35
C ALA A 183 27.29 -15.23 -12.68
N ILE A 184 27.43 -15.58 -11.39
CA ILE A 184 28.71 -15.59 -10.68
C ILE A 184 29.13 -17.04 -10.39
N ALA A 185 29.31 -17.80 -11.47
CA ALA A 185 29.96 -19.10 -11.44
C ALA A 185 30.65 -19.38 -12.78
N ILE A 186 31.65 -18.57 -13.14
CA ILE A 186 32.70 -18.94 -14.10
C ILE A 186 34.04 -18.41 -13.58
#